data_AF-A0A846MC67-F1
#
_entry.id   AF-A0A846MC67-F1
#
_cell.length_a   1.000
_cell.length_b   1.000
_cell.length_c   1.000
_cell.angle_alpha   90.00
_cell.angle_beta   90.00
_cell.angle_gamma   90.00
#
_symmetry.space_group_name_H-M   'P 1'
#
loop_
_entity.id
_entity.type
_entity.pdbx_description
1 polymer ?
#
loop_
_entity_poly.entity_id
_entity_poly.type
_entity_poly.pdbx_seq_one_letter_code
_entity_poly.pdbx_strand_id
1 'polypeptide(L)' 'MKKWQVIKSEYIYQTPFGNLRSDKVVLPNGHIIENYYVNEFPDWVNMVAVCHQK' A
#
# COMPACT_ATOMS: atom_id res chain seq x y z
N MET A 1 -15.88 11.69 1.07
CA MET A 1 -15.80 10.37 0.40
C MET A 1 -15.80 9.29 1.46
N LYS A 2 -16.64 8.27 1.35
CA LYS A 2 -16.55 7.10 2.25
C LYS A 2 -15.28 6.33 1.91
N LYS A 3 -14.54 5.86 2.91
CA LYS A 3 -13.36 5.00 2.73
C LYS A 3 -13.83 3.58 2.38
N TRP A 4 -12.99 2.81 1.69
CA TRP A 4 -13.17 1.36 1.61
C TRP A 4 -13.10 0.73 3.00
N GLN A 5 -13.54 -0.52 3.13
CA GLN A 5 -13.40 -1.31 4.35
C GLN A 5 -12.60 -2.57 4.05
N VAL A 6 -11.57 -2.85 4.85
CA VAL A 6 -10.83 -4.12 4.78
C VAL A 6 -11.61 -5.19 5.54
N ILE A 7 -11.88 -6.32 4.89
CA ILE A 7 -12.59 -7.48 5.45
C ILE A 7 -11.59 -8.51 5.97
N LYS A 8 -10.54 -8.77 5.20
CA LYS A 8 -9.48 -9.75 5.51
C LYS A 8 -8.16 -9.24 4.94
N SER A 9 -7.08 -9.53 5.66
CA SER A 9 -5.71 -9.32 5.21
C SER A 9 -4.93 -10.61 5.31
N GLU A 10 -4.10 -10.91 4.33
CA GLU A 10 -3.26 -12.09 4.29
C GLU A 10 -1.88 -11.77 3.71
N TYR A 11 -0.81 -12.18 4.37
CA TYR A 11 0.55 -12.04 3.85
C TYR A 11 0.87 -13.19 2.90
N ILE A 12 1.14 -12.85 1.65
CA ILE A 12 1.59 -13.81 0.63
C ILE A 12 3.11 -14.00 0.75
N TYR A 13 3.82 -12.90 1.01
CA TYR A 13 5.24 -12.91 1.34
C TYR A 13 5.48 -12.01 2.56
N GLN A 14 6.27 -12.52 3.50
CA GLN A 14 6.74 -11.76 4.66
C GLN A 14 8.20 -12.11 4.89
N THR A 15 9.09 -11.25 4.40
CA THR A 15 10.53 -11.53 4.36
C THR A 15 11.32 -10.31 4.83
N PRO A 16 12.59 -10.47 5.21
CA PRO A 16 13.46 -9.32 5.54
C PRO A 16 13.64 -8.31 4.41
N PHE A 17 13.34 -8.69 3.16
CA PHE A 17 13.52 -7.85 1.98
C PHE A 17 12.24 -7.16 1.50
N GLY A 18 11.09 -7.52 2.08
CA GLY A 18 9.81 -6.94 1.71
C GLY A 18 8.62 -7.82 2.05
N ASN A 19 7.46 -7.17 2.18
CA ASN A 19 6.18 -7.83 2.41
C ASN A 19 5.23 -7.55 1.26
N LEU A 20 4.49 -8.59 0.86
CA LEU A 20 3.36 -8.49 -0.05
C LEU A 20 2.11 -9.00 0.68
N ARG A 21 1.15 -8.11 0.88
CA ARG A 21 -0.12 -8.39 1.54
C ARG A 21 -1.25 -8.35 0.53
N SER A 22 -2.21 -9.28 0.61
CA SER A 22 -3.46 -9.26 -0.13
C SER A 22 -4.61 -8.93 0.81
N ASP A 23 -5.36 -7.89 0.48
CA ASP A 23 -6.52 -7.44 1.23
C ASP A 23 -7.81 -7.75 0.45
N LYS A 24 -8.77 -8.39 1.13
CA LYS A 24 -10.16 -8.42 0.67
C LYS A 24 -10.84 -7.15 1.15
N VAL A 25 -11.38 -6.34 0.25
CA VAL A 25 -11.98 -5.03 0.59
C VAL A 25 -13.39 -4.87 0.03
N VAL A 26 -14.24 -4.12 0.74
CA VAL A 26 -15.53 -3.62 0.24
C VAL A 26 -15.37 -2.14 -0.10
N LEU A 27 -15.66 -1.80 -1.34
CA LEU A 27 -15.73 -0.41 -1.80
C LEU A 27 -16.99 0.28 -1.27
N PRO A 28 -17.04 1.62 -1.21
CA PRO A 28 -18.21 2.36 -0.73
C PRO A 28 -19.54 2.07 -1.44
N ASN A 29 -19.48 1.57 -2.68
CA ASN A 29 -20.63 1.16 -3.49
C ASN A 29 -21.07 -0.29 -3.25
N GLY A 30 -20.44 -1.00 -2.32
CA GLY A 30 -20.74 -2.41 -1.99
C GLY A 30 -19.98 -3.43 -2.83
N HIS A 31 -19.20 -3.03 -3.84
CA HIS A 31 -18.41 -3.97 -4.64
C HIS A 31 -17.24 -4.53 -3.83
N ILE A 32 -17.01 -5.83 -3.93
CA ILE A 32 -15.93 -6.56 -3.26
C ILE A 32 -14.76 -6.73 -4.21
N ILE A 33 -13.55 -6.39 -3.74
CA ILE A 33 -12.30 -6.79 -4.38
C ILE A 33 -11.72 -7.91 -3.52
N GLU A 34 -11.59 -9.10 -4.10
CA GLU A 34 -11.12 -10.29 -3.37
C GLU A 34 -9.62 -10.21 -3.03
N ASN A 35 -8.79 -9.73 -3.96
CA ASN A 35 -7.32 -9.70 -3.84
C ASN A 35 -6.74 -8.32 -4.20
N TYR A 36 -6.84 -7.35 -3.29
CA TYR A 36 -6.17 -6.06 -3.44
C TYR A 36 -4.75 -6.15 -2.88
N TYR A 37 -3.75 -6.12 -3.76
CA TYR A 37 -2.35 -6.29 -3.37
C TYR A 37 -1.72 -4.99 -2.85
N VAL A 38 -1.05 -5.08 -1.70
CA VAL A 38 -0.34 -4.00 -1.03
C VAL A 38 1.12 -4.38 -0.87
N ASN A 39 2.00 -3.55 -1.43
CA ASN A 39 3.43 -3.60 -1.13
C ASN A 39 3.69 -2.73 0.10
N GLU A 40 4.24 -3.32 1.14
CA GLU A 40 4.59 -2.59 2.36
C GLU A 40 6.06 -2.17 2.29
N PHE A 41 6.30 -0.86 2.40
CA PHE A 41 7.63 -0.28 2.43
C PHE A 41 7.81 0.49 3.74
N PRO A 42 9.04 0.54 4.29
CA PRO A 42 9.34 1.49 5.35
C PRO A 42 9.21 2.93 4.85
N ASP A 43 9.03 3.86 5.77
CA ASP A 43 8.99 5.29 5.45
C ASP A 43 10.30 5.73 4.75
N TRP A 44 10.18 6.59 3.74
CA TRP A 44 11.31 7.14 3.01
C TRP A 44 11.22 8.67 2.89
N VAL A 45 12.38 9.30 2.68
CA VAL A 45 12.48 10.73 2.36
C VAL A 45 13.04 10.91 0.96
N ASN A 46 12.47 11.85 0.20
CA ASN A 46 13.01 12.29 -1.08
C ASN A 46 13.63 13.68 -0.91
N MET A 47 14.78 13.90 -1.53
CA MET A 47 15.48 15.19 -1.48
C MET A 47 15.76 15.66 -2.89
N VAL A 48 15.45 16.94 -3.15
CA VAL A 48 15.87 17.63 -4.37
C VAL A 48 17.05 18.52 -4.01
N ALA A 49 18.24 18.16 -4.47
CA ALA A 49 19.42 18.99 -4.30
C ALA A 49 19.35 20.18 -5.26
N VAL A 50 19.55 21.39 -4.73
CA VAL A 50 19.65 22.62 -5.52
C VAL A 50 21.06 23.17 -5.43
N CYS A 51 21.63 23.57 -6.56
CA CYS A 51 22.89 24.28 -6.62
C CYS A 51 22.69 25.64 -7.32
N HIS A 52 23.30 26.69 -6.78
CA HIS A 52 23.35 27.98 -7.46
C HIS A 52 24.52 28.00 -8.44
N GLN A 53 24.27 28.33 -9.69
CA GLN A 53 25.32 28.74 -10.63
C GLN A 53 25.65 30.21 -10.36
N LYS A 54 26.95 30.52 -10.23
CA LYS A 54 27.45 31.91 -10.17
C LYS A 54 27.50 32.51 -11.56
#